data_AF-K9WCU6-F1
#
_entry.id   AF-K9WCU6-F1
#
_cell.length_a   1.000
_cell.length_b   1.000
_cell.length_c   1.000
_cell.angle_alpha   90.00
_cell.angle_beta   90.00
_cell.angle_gamma   90.00
#
_symmetry.space_group_name_H-M   'P 1'
#
loop_
_entity.id
_entity.type
_entity.pdbx_description
1 polymer ?
#
loop_
_entity_poly.entity_id
_entity_poly.type
_entity_poly.pdbx_seq_one_letter_code
_entity_poly.pdbx_strand_id
1 'polypeptide(L)'
;MDTSKAMDTLKAILADLGIPQESLHNDTLLHEDLQLDSTEIVEIALGLKRQLGVSVKLEGRQDMTLAQVCNKVEAALLANSNSNHVS
;
A
#
# COMPACT_ATOMS: atom_id res chain seq x y z
N MET A 1 3.75 -16.29 -4.08
CA MET A 1 4.86 -15.43 -4.56
C MET A 1 4.36 -13.99 -4.73
N ASP A 2 3.46 -13.53 -3.86
CA ASP A 2 2.57 -12.39 -4.18
C ASP A 2 2.88 -11.15 -3.31
N THR A 3 3.48 -11.36 -2.14
CA THR A 3 3.93 -10.31 -1.22
C THR A 3 4.97 -9.38 -1.84
N SER A 4 5.80 -9.90 -2.75
CA SER A 4 6.80 -9.10 -3.45
C SER A 4 6.17 -8.05 -4.38
N LYS A 5 4.98 -8.31 -4.94
CA LYS A 5 4.35 -7.41 -5.92
C LYS A 5 3.64 -6.24 -5.24
N ALA A 6 2.95 -6.50 -4.12
CA ALA A 6 2.37 -5.45 -3.30
C ALA A 6 3.46 -4.50 -2.75
N MET A 7 4.54 -5.09 -2.25
CA MET A 7 5.71 -4.36 -1.75
C MET A 7 6.37 -3.51 -2.84
N ASP A 8 6.66 -4.09 -4.01
CA ASP A 8 7.28 -3.39 -5.13
C ASP A 8 6.43 -2.22 -5.61
N THR A 9 5.12 -2.43 -5.75
CA THR A 9 4.17 -1.37 -6.13
C THR A 9 4.15 -0.25 -5.11
N LEU A 10 4.07 -0.59 -3.82
CA LEU A 10 4.08 0.40 -2.74
C LEU A 10 5.37 1.22 -2.75
N LYS A 11 6.52 0.55 -2.91
CA LYS A 11 7.82 1.21 -3.02
C LYS A 11 7.92 2.10 -4.25
N ALA A 12 7.36 1.70 -5.38
CA ALA A 12 7.35 2.50 -6.60
C ALA A 12 6.51 3.77 -6.43
N ILE A 13 5.35 3.69 -5.77
CA ILE A 13 4.51 4.87 -5.50
C ILE A 13 5.22 5.82 -4.54
N LEU A 14 5.82 5.30 -3.47
CA LEU A 14 6.58 6.11 -2.52
C LEU A 14 7.81 6.75 -3.18
N ALA A 15 8.48 6.04 -4.09
CA ALA A 15 9.57 6.59 -4.90
C ALA A 15 9.10 7.73 -5.82
N ASP A 16 7.90 7.62 -6.39
CA ASP A 16 7.28 8.68 -7.21
C ASP A 16 6.96 9.93 -6.37
N LEU A 17 6.59 9.74 -5.10
CA LEU A 17 6.42 10.82 -4.12
C LEU A 17 7.76 11.45 -3.67
N GLY A 18 8.89 10.87 -4.06
CA GLY A 18 10.24 11.37 -3.72
C GLY A 18 10.90 10.66 -2.54
N ILE A 19 10.33 9.55 -2.06
CA ILE A 19 10.88 8.78 -0.93
C ILE A 19 11.82 7.68 -1.47
N PRO A 20 13.11 7.68 -1.09
CA PRO A 20 14.07 6.71 -1.59
C PRO A 20 13.69 5.29 -1.15
N GLN A 21 13.75 4.33 -2.07
CA GLN A 21 13.43 2.92 -1.80
C GLN A 21 14.31 2.29 -0.72
N GLU A 22 15.47 2.89 -0.45
CA GLU A 22 16.43 2.50 0.59
C GLU A 22 15.88 2.75 2.00
N SER A 23 15.04 3.78 2.17
CA SER A 23 14.35 4.07 3.44
C SER A 23 13.07 3.25 3.61
N LEU A 24 12.62 2.55 2.56
CA LEU A 24 11.37 1.81 2.55
C LEU A 24 11.57 0.37 3.03
N HIS A 25 11.49 0.18 4.35
CA HIS A 25 11.60 -1.11 5.03
C HIS A 25 10.24 -1.65 5.50
N ASN A 26 10.16 -2.96 5.74
CA ASN A 26 8.93 -3.61 6.22
C ASN A 26 8.35 -2.98 7.49
N ASP A 27 9.23 -2.54 8.40
CA ASP A 27 8.89 -1.89 9.67
C ASP A 27 8.80 -0.36 9.57
N THR A 28 9.01 0.23 8.38
CA THR A 28 8.85 1.67 8.14
C THR A 28 7.40 2.08 8.35
N LEU A 29 7.19 3.09 9.20
CA LEU A 29 5.87 3.62 9.55
C LEU A 29 5.45 4.72 8.58
N LEU A 30 4.23 4.64 8.07
CA LEU A 30 3.67 5.63 7.13
C LEU A 30 3.63 7.05 7.72
N HIS A 31 3.35 7.20 9.02
CA HIS A 31 3.16 8.51 9.61
C HIS A 31 4.34 8.90 10.53
N GLU A 32 4.85 8.01 11.37
CA GLU A 32 6.03 8.35 12.21
C GLU A 32 7.36 8.44 11.43
N ASP A 33 7.62 7.55 10.46
CA ASP A 33 8.91 7.50 9.75
C ASP A 33 8.88 8.31 8.45
N LEU A 34 7.81 8.14 7.67
CA LEU A 34 7.65 8.81 6.38
C LEU A 34 6.94 10.17 6.49
N GLN A 35 6.34 10.49 7.65
CA GLN A 35 5.59 11.72 7.87
C GLN A 35 4.55 12.03 6.78
N LEU A 36 3.92 10.98 6.24
CA LEU A 36 2.99 11.14 5.12
C LEU A 36 1.76 11.95 5.53
N ASP A 37 1.47 12.98 4.74
CA ASP A 37 0.28 13.78 4.89
C ASP A 37 -0.96 13.08 4.35
N SER A 38 -2.15 13.59 4.72
CA SER A 38 -3.44 13.04 4.26
C SER A 38 -3.54 12.95 2.73
N THR A 39 -2.91 13.87 2.00
CA THR A 39 -2.84 13.86 0.53
C THR A 39 -1.99 12.70 0.03
N GLU A 40 -0.80 12.49 0.58
CA GLU A 40 0.10 11.41 0.18
C GLU A 40 -0.50 10.04 0.48
N ILE A 41 -1.15 9.89 1.63
CA ILE A 41 -1.89 8.67 1.99
C ILE A 41 -2.97 8.35 0.93
N VAL A 42 -3.69 9.37 0.44
CA VAL A 42 -4.70 9.22 -0.61
C VAL A 42 -4.04 8.88 -1.96
N GLU A 43 -2.92 9.52 -2.30
CA GLU A 43 -2.15 9.24 -3.52
C GLU A 43 -1.65 7.79 -3.55
N ILE A 44 -1.13 7.28 -2.42
CA ILE A 44 -0.71 5.90 -2.26
C ILE A 44 -1.88 4.95 -2.45
N ALA A 45 -3.00 5.19 -1.76
CA ALA A 45 -4.20 4.36 -1.90
C ALA A 45 -4.72 4.34 -3.35
N LEU A 46 -4.65 5.47 -4.04
CA LEU A 46 -5.04 5.61 -5.44
C LEU A 46 -4.07 4.89 -6.38
N GLY A 47 -2.76 5.01 -6.13
CA GLY A 47 -1.71 4.32 -6.87
C GLY A 47 -1.86 2.80 -6.78
N LEU A 48 -2.09 2.28 -5.58
CA LEU A 48 -2.36 0.85 -5.34
C LEU A 48 -3.60 0.39 -6.09
N LYS A 49 -4.68 1.19 -6.09
CA LYS A 49 -5.90 0.88 -6.84
C LYS A 49 -5.67 0.85 -8.34
N ARG A 50 -4.86 1.76 -8.89
CA ARG A 50 -4.57 1.82 -10.33
C ARG A 50 -3.65 0.69 -10.79
N GLN A 51 -2.62 0.38 -10.00
CA GLN A 51 -1.60 -0.63 -10.33
C GLN A 51 -2.10 -2.07 -10.10
N LEU A 52 -2.77 -2.30 -8.96
CA LEU A 52 -3.17 -3.64 -8.52
C LEU A 52 -4.68 -3.87 -8.60
N GLY A 53 -5.48 -2.84 -8.88
CA GLY A 53 -6.94 -2.96 -8.91
C GLY A 53 -7.60 -3.05 -7.53
N VAL A 54 -6.86 -2.79 -6.45
CA VAL A 54 -7.33 -2.99 -5.07
C VAL A 54 -7.46 -1.67 -4.33
N SER A 55 -8.59 -1.48 -3.64
CA SER A 55 -8.84 -0.28 -2.85
C SER A 55 -8.47 -0.55 -1.39
N VAL A 56 -7.33 -0.06 -0.93
CA VAL A 56 -6.91 -0.15 0.47
C VAL A 56 -7.23 1.15 1.17
N LYS A 57 -7.87 1.06 2.35
CA LYS A 57 -8.08 2.20 3.24
C LYS A 57 -6.90 2.31 4.18
N LEU A 58 -6.07 3.32 3.94
CA LEU A 58 -5.02 3.75 4.86
C LEU A 58 -5.66 4.78 5.78
N GLU A 59 -6.02 4.38 6.99
CA GLU A 59 -6.57 5.31 7.99
C GLU A 59 -5.42 6.07 8.64
N GLY A 60 -5.28 7.37 8.37
CA GLY A 60 -4.19 8.20 8.90
C GLY A 60 -4.14 8.35 10.42
N ARG A 61 -5.05 7.71 11.17
CA ARG A 61 -5.00 7.63 12.64
C ARG A 61 -4.30 6.39 13.18
N GLN A 62 -4.10 5.38 12.33
CA GLN A 62 -3.35 4.20 12.70
C GLN A 62 -2.00 4.31 12.00
N ASP A 63 -0.95 4.47 12.80
CA ASP A 63 0.42 4.30 12.33
C ASP A 63 0.58 2.85 11.86
N MET A 64 0.76 2.69 10.55
CA MET A 64 0.82 1.41 9.88
C MET A 64 2.18 1.25 9.22
N THR A 65 2.75 0.05 9.31
CA THR A 65 4.00 -0.25 8.63
C THR A 65 3.79 -0.65 7.17
N LEU A 66 4.81 -0.51 6.33
CA LEU A 66 4.74 -0.97 4.93
C LEU A 66 4.35 -2.45 4.83
N ALA A 67 4.81 -3.30 5.75
CA ALA A 67 4.42 -4.70 5.81
C ALA A 67 2.92 -4.87 6.07
N GLN A 68 2.33 -4.09 6.98
CA GLN A 68 0.89 -4.14 7.23
C GLN A 68 0.07 -3.64 6.05
N VAL A 69 0.53 -2.59 5.36
CA VAL A 69 -0.09 -2.11 4.12
C VAL A 69 -0.08 -3.22 3.08
N CYS A 70 1.06 -3.85 2.85
CA CYS A 70 1.18 -4.96 1.91
C CYS A 70 0.23 -6.11 2.29
N ASN A 71 0.16 -6.47 3.57
CA ASN A 71 -0.77 -7.52 4.03
C ASN A 71 -2.24 -7.16 3.73
N LYS A 72 -2.65 -5.90 3.94
CA LYS A 72 -3.99 -5.42 3.57
C LYS A 72 -4.23 -5.43 2.06
N VAL A 73 -3.25 -5.03 1.26
CA VAL A 73 -3.29 -5.09 -0.20
C VAL A 73 -3.51 -6.52 -0.65
N GLU A 74 -2.75 -7.48 -0.12
CA GLU A 74 -2.88 -8.90 -0.44
C GLU A 74 -4.23 -9.46 0.00
N ALA A 75 -4.67 -9.16 1.22
CA ALA A 75 -6.00 -9.57 1.70
C ALA A 75 -7.12 -9.02 0.81
N ALA A 76 -7.00 -7.77 0.36
CA ALA A 76 -7.94 -7.17 -0.59
C ALA A 76 -7.87 -7.82 -1.97
N LEU A 77 -6.68 -8.16 -2.47
CA LEU A 77 -6.48 -8.83 -3.76
C LEU A 77 -7.10 -10.24 -3.76
N LEU A 78 -6.91 -10.99 -2.68
CA LEU A 78 -7.53 -12.30 -2.47
C LEU A 78 -9.06 -12.18 -2.40
N ALA A 79 -9.57 -11.21 -1.65
CA ALA A 79 -11.02 -10.95 -1.56
C ALA A 79 -11.65 -10.53 -2.91
N ASN A 80 -10.94 -9.73 -3.71
CA ASN A 80 -11.40 -9.30 -5.04
C ASN A 80 -11.44 -10.48 -6.02
N SER A 81 -10.42 -11.35 -5.98
CA SER A 81 -10.36 -12.56 -6.81
C SER A 81 -11.52 -13.52 -6.52
N ASN A 82 -11.97 -13.59 -5.27
CA ASN A 82 -13.06 -14.47 -4.84
C ASN A 82 -14.47 -13.90 -5.09
N SER A 83 -14.59 -12.61 -5.40
CA SER A 83 -15.87 -11.91 -5.61
C SER A 83 -16.32 -11.95 -7.08
N ASN A 84 -15.49 -12.44 -8.01
CA ASN A 84 -15.78 -12.46 -9.44
C ASN A 84 -16.38 -13.81 -9.94
N HIS A 85 -16.89 -14.66 -9.04
CA HIS A 85 -17.59 -15.91 -9.37
C HIS A 85 -18.95 -15.98 -8.65
N VAL A 86 -19.89 -15.11 -9.04
CA VAL A 86 -21.34 -15.35 -8.91
C VAL A 86 -22.09 -14.51 -9.95
N SER A 87 -22.36 -15.10 -11.12
CA SER A 87 -23.56 -14.88 -11.95
C SER A 87 -23.61 -15.94 -13.04
#